data_AF-A0A7S0B0V5-F1
#
_entry.id   AF-A0A7S0B0V5-F1
#
_cell.length_a   1.000
_cell.length_b   1.000
_cell.length_c   1.000
_cell.angle_alpha   90.00
_cell.angle_beta   90.00
_cell.angle_gamma   90.00
#
_symmetry.space_group_name_H-M   'P 1'
#
loop_
_entity.id
_entity.type
_entity.pdbx_description
1 polymer ?
#
loop_
_entity_poly.entity_id
_entity_poly.type
_entity_poly.pdbx_seq_one_letter_code
_entity_poly.pdbx_strand_id
1 'polypeptide(L)'
;ASAIGARSQSGRTYLEKHYEAVAAAADGDGATVDDLIMHALRALAGCVSTDDKEAKAKGNAEGLTRDNGSVGIVGKDQKFRLIEGDELQPYLDRLELEGGLGGAGAGAGDDAGGDGGDDEQMET
;
A
#
# COMPACT_ATOMS: atom_id res chain seq x y z
N ALA A 1 9.70 2.85 7.17
CA ALA A 1 8.64 1.88 6.83
C ALA A 1 9.02 1.13 5.55
N SER A 2 8.44 -0.04 5.26
CA SER A 2 8.79 -0.85 4.08
C SER A 2 7.56 -1.55 3.51
N ALA A 3 7.60 -1.91 2.23
CA ALA A 3 6.57 -2.69 1.53
C ALA A 3 7.22 -3.74 0.61
N ILE A 4 6.64 -4.94 0.56
CA ILE A 4 7.19 -6.13 -0.14
C ILE A 4 6.06 -6.83 -0.91
N GLY A 5 6.37 -7.50 -2.01
CA GLY A 5 5.42 -8.27 -2.81
C GLY A 5 5.10 -7.64 -4.17
N ALA A 6 4.03 -8.10 -4.80
CA ALA A 6 3.59 -7.60 -6.09
C ALA A 6 3.27 -6.10 -6.01
N ARG A 7 3.79 -5.30 -6.96
CA ARG A 7 3.58 -3.85 -7.05
C ARG A 7 3.97 -3.08 -5.77
N SER A 8 4.87 -3.64 -4.96
CA SER A 8 5.30 -3.01 -3.69
C SER A 8 6.07 -1.71 -3.87
N GLN A 9 6.57 -1.42 -5.08
CA GLN A 9 7.22 -0.15 -5.39
C GLN A 9 6.28 1.04 -5.17
N SER A 10 5.01 0.94 -5.57
CA SER A 10 4.01 2.01 -5.34
C SER A 10 3.77 2.26 -3.85
N GLY A 11 3.71 1.19 -3.05
CA GLY A 11 3.63 1.28 -1.58
C GLY A 11 4.87 1.91 -0.96
N ARG A 12 6.08 1.56 -1.42
CA ARG A 12 7.34 2.17 -0.95
C ARG A 12 7.39 3.66 -1.26
N THR A 13 7.01 4.08 -2.47
CA THR A 13 6.96 5.50 -2.84
C THR A 13 5.99 6.29 -1.97
N TYR A 14 4.84 5.71 -1.59
CA TYR A 14 3.93 6.35 -0.63
C TYR A 14 4.62 6.53 0.73
N LEU A 15 5.24 5.49 1.25
CA LEU A 15 5.91 5.51 2.56
C LEU A 15 7.11 6.47 2.59
N GLU A 16 7.84 6.61 1.48
CA GLU A 16 8.93 7.58 1.32
C GLU A 16 8.42 9.02 1.37
N LYS A 17 7.31 9.32 0.68
CA LYS A 17 6.71 10.67 0.68
C LYS A 17 6.12 11.07 2.04
N HIS A 18 5.68 10.09 2.82
CA HIS A 18 4.98 10.32 4.10
C HIS A 18 5.80 9.88 5.32
N TYR A 19 7.13 9.75 5.19
CA TYR A 19 7.98 9.18 6.25
C TYR A 19 7.89 9.95 7.58
N GLU A 20 7.82 11.29 7.54
CA GLU A 20 7.70 12.13 8.74
C GLU A 20 6.37 11.94 9.45
N ALA A 21 5.27 11.84 8.69
CA ALA A 21 3.94 11.59 9.23
C ALA A 21 3.85 10.18 9.85
N VAL A 22 4.47 9.19 9.21
CA VAL A 22 4.55 7.81 9.72
C VAL A 22 5.41 7.74 10.98
N ALA A 23 6.51 8.49 11.05
CA ALA A 23 7.35 8.58 12.25
C ALA A 23 6.61 9.27 13.41
N ALA A 24 5.98 10.42 13.15
CA ALA A 24 5.18 11.13 14.14
C ALA A 24 4.02 10.28 14.70
N ALA A 25 3.40 9.44 13.86
CA ALA A 25 2.40 8.45 14.28
C ALA A 25 2.96 7.30 15.14
N ALA A 26 4.25 7.00 15.03
CA ALA A 26 4.90 5.96 15.82
C ALA A 26 5.43 6.48 17.17
N ASP A 27 5.85 7.75 17.26
CA ASP A 27 6.51 8.32 18.43
C ASP A 27 5.56 8.83 19.53
N GLY A 28 4.24 8.83 19.27
CA GLY A 28 3.21 9.15 20.27
C GLY A 28 2.97 10.65 20.50
N ASP A 29 3.63 11.53 19.73
CA ASP A 29 3.46 12.99 19.76
C ASP A 29 2.23 13.47 18.95
N GLY A 30 1.07 12.90 19.26
CA GLY A 30 -0.23 13.42 18.82
C GLY A 30 -0.91 12.70 17.65
N ALA A 31 -0.26 11.72 17.01
CA ALA A 31 -0.90 10.85 16.02
C ALA A 31 -1.23 9.47 16.63
N THR A 32 -2.38 8.93 16.23
CA THR A 32 -2.97 7.75 16.85
C THR A 32 -2.59 6.47 16.12
N VAL A 33 -2.73 5.30 16.78
CA VAL A 33 -2.59 3.98 16.13
C VAL A 33 -3.46 3.89 14.87
N ASP A 34 -4.65 4.50 14.89
CA ASP A 34 -5.54 4.55 13.74
C ASP A 34 -4.93 5.29 12.54
N ASP A 35 -4.19 6.38 12.77
CA ASP A 35 -3.52 7.11 11.68
C ASP A 35 -2.40 6.27 11.05
N LEU A 36 -1.69 5.48 11.85
CA LEU A 36 -0.70 4.53 11.36
C LEU A 36 -1.35 3.43 10.50
N ILE A 37 -2.50 2.89 10.93
CA ILE A 37 -3.30 1.93 10.14
C ILE A 37 -3.69 2.57 8.81
N MET A 38 -4.17 3.81 8.81
CA MET A 38 -4.57 4.52 7.60
C MET A 38 -3.40 4.72 6.63
N HIS A 39 -2.20 5.06 7.11
CA HIS A 39 -1.01 5.14 6.26
C HIS A 39 -0.64 3.77 5.66
N ALA A 40 -0.72 2.69 6.44
CA ALA A 40 -0.48 1.35 5.94
C ALA A 40 -1.49 0.93 4.86
N LEU A 41 -2.78 1.22 5.07
CA LEU A 41 -3.84 0.92 4.11
C LEU A 41 -3.73 1.74 2.82
N ARG A 42 -3.32 3.01 2.90
CA ARG A 42 -3.05 3.83 1.70
C ARG A 42 -1.87 3.29 0.91
N ALA A 43 -0.78 2.90 1.59
CA ALA A 43 0.35 2.27 0.94
C ALA A 43 -0.07 0.94 0.25
N LEU A 44 -0.88 0.12 0.94
CA LEU A 44 -1.39 -1.14 0.41
C LEU A 44 -2.34 -0.94 -0.78
N ALA A 45 -3.24 0.04 -0.70
CA ALA A 45 -4.12 0.42 -1.80
C ALA A 45 -3.33 0.88 -3.03
N GLY A 46 -2.18 1.55 -2.83
CA GLY A 46 -1.22 1.86 -3.90
C GLY A 46 -0.74 0.63 -4.66
N CYS A 47 -0.60 -0.52 -4.00
CA CYS A 47 -0.14 -1.79 -4.58
C CYS A 47 -1.25 -2.58 -5.32
N VAL A 48 -2.52 -2.23 -5.13
CA VAL A 48 -3.64 -2.86 -5.85
C VAL A 48 -3.67 -2.37 -7.31
N SER A 49 -3.89 -3.27 -8.27
CA SER A 49 -3.92 -2.93 -9.70
C SER A 49 -4.98 -1.88 -10.00
N THR A 50 -4.75 -1.08 -11.04
CA THR A 50 -5.77 -0.17 -11.58
C THR A 50 -7.01 -0.94 -12.03
N ASP A 51 -6.85 -2.11 -12.66
CA ASP A 51 -7.96 -2.96 -13.10
C ASP A 51 -8.83 -3.41 -11.92
N ASP A 52 -8.20 -3.86 -10.83
CA ASP A 52 -8.89 -4.26 -9.60
C ASP A 52 -9.60 -3.05 -8.97
N LYS A 53 -8.97 -1.87 -8.94
CA LYS A 53 -9.63 -0.65 -8.43
C LYS A 53 -10.85 -0.24 -9.26
N GLU A 54 -10.75 -0.35 -10.59
CA GLU A 54 -11.87 -0.07 -11.48
C GLU A 54 -13.00 -1.10 -11.33
N ALA A 55 -12.65 -2.37 -11.14
CA ALA A 55 -13.63 -3.42 -10.88
C ALA A 55 -14.39 -3.14 -9.58
N LYS A 56 -13.70 -2.69 -8.52
CA LYS A 56 -14.34 -2.19 -7.29
C LYS A 56 -15.32 -1.06 -7.56
N ALA A 57 -14.89 -0.06 -8.32
CA ALA A 57 -15.71 1.10 -8.66
C ALA A 57 -16.95 0.73 -9.49
N LYS A 58 -16.88 -0.36 -10.26
CA LYS A 58 -17.98 -0.92 -11.05
C LYS A 58 -18.90 -1.85 -10.22
N GLY A 59 -18.68 -1.97 -8.91
CA GLY A 59 -19.48 -2.79 -8.00
C GLY A 59 -19.05 -4.25 -7.91
N ASN A 60 -17.90 -4.62 -8.48
CA ASN A 60 -17.33 -5.95 -8.29
C ASN A 60 -16.53 -6.01 -6.98
N ALA A 61 -16.40 -7.19 -6.39
CA ALA A 61 -15.58 -7.39 -5.18
C ALA A 61 -14.07 -7.47 -5.44
N GLU A 62 -13.63 -7.08 -6.64
CA GLU A 62 -12.22 -7.06 -7.03
C GLU A 62 -11.65 -5.71 -6.61
N GLY A 63 -10.59 -5.68 -5.80
CA GLY A 63 -10.07 -4.48 -5.12
C GLY A 63 -9.75 -4.75 -3.65
N LEU A 64 -9.27 -3.76 -2.88
CA LEU A 64 -9.06 -3.94 -1.43
C LEU A 64 -10.40 -3.97 -0.70
N THR A 65 -10.71 -5.10 -0.05
CA THR A 65 -11.94 -5.37 0.70
C THR A 65 -11.63 -5.98 2.07
N ARG A 66 -12.65 -6.11 2.91
CA ARG A 66 -12.53 -6.73 4.24
C ARG A 66 -12.16 -8.21 4.20
N ASP A 67 -12.40 -8.87 3.06
CA ASP A 67 -12.22 -10.31 2.89
C ASP A 67 -10.82 -10.67 2.33
N ASN A 68 -10.08 -9.67 1.84
CA ASN A 68 -8.73 -9.86 1.28
C ASN A 68 -7.66 -8.95 1.89
N GLY A 69 -8.03 -8.13 2.87
CA GLY A 69 -7.14 -7.26 3.62
C GLY A 69 -7.05 -7.70 5.08
N SER A 70 -5.85 -7.61 5.65
CA SER A 70 -5.57 -7.90 7.05
C SER A 70 -4.59 -6.88 7.61
N VAL A 71 -4.81 -6.41 8.84
CA VAL A 71 -3.90 -5.48 9.53
C VAL A 71 -3.47 -6.07 10.88
N GLY A 72 -2.16 -6.26 11.07
CA GLY A 72 -1.57 -6.71 12.33
C GLY A 72 -0.93 -5.55 13.09
N ILE A 73 -1.25 -5.40 14.38
CA ILE A 73 -0.76 -4.31 15.23
C ILE A 73 -0.13 -4.88 16.50
N VAL A 74 1.04 -4.37 16.88
CA VAL A 74 1.74 -4.69 18.13
C VAL A 74 2.48 -3.45 18.63
N GLY A 75 2.62 -3.29 19.95
CA GLY A 75 3.31 -2.15 20.56
C GLY A 75 3.67 -2.38 22.03
N LYS A 76 4.28 -1.37 22.65
CA LYS A 76 4.80 -1.43 24.04
C LYS A 76 3.77 -1.91 25.06
N ASP A 77 2.53 -1.42 24.95
CA ASP A 77 1.40 -1.78 25.81
C ASP A 77 0.25 -2.44 25.03
N GLN A 78 0.53 -2.88 23.80
CA GLN A 78 -0.45 -3.48 22.88
C GLN A 78 0.04 -4.85 22.46
N LYS A 79 -0.62 -5.91 22.97
CA LYS A 79 -0.40 -7.27 22.46
C LYS A 79 -0.76 -7.34 20.98
N PHE A 80 -0.10 -8.24 20.26
CA PHE A 80 -0.41 -8.48 18.85
C PHE A 80 -1.91 -8.71 18.65
N ARG A 81 -2.50 -7.89 17.78
CA ARG A 81 -3.91 -7.93 17.40
C ARG A 81 -4.00 -7.95 15.89
N LEU A 82 -4.87 -8.81 15.38
CA LEU A 82 -5.20 -8.91 13.97
C LEU A 82 -6.57 -8.28 13.73
N ILE A 83 -6.66 -7.38 12.75
CA ILE A 83 -7.87 -6.69 12.31
C ILE A 83 -8.20 -7.19 10.90
N GLU A 84 -9.34 -7.86 10.77
CA GLU A 84 -9.84 -8.50 9.55
C GLU A 84 -11.37 -8.44 9.52
N GLY A 85 -11.99 -8.66 8.37
CA GLY A 85 -13.44 -8.75 8.24
C GLY A 85 -14.15 -7.47 8.69
N ASP A 86 -15.21 -7.60 9.49
CA ASP A 86 -16.06 -6.47 9.89
C ASP A 86 -15.29 -5.38 10.66
N GLU A 87 -14.21 -5.74 11.36
CA GLU A 87 -13.36 -4.77 12.07
C GLU A 87 -12.49 -3.91 11.14
N LEU A 88 -12.22 -4.42 9.94
CA LEU A 88 -11.45 -3.69 8.92
C LEU A 88 -12.34 -2.71 8.14
N GLN A 89 -13.64 -3.00 8.03
CA GLN A 89 -14.62 -2.19 7.29
C GLN A 89 -14.55 -0.68 7.61
N PRO A 90 -14.56 -0.21 8.87
CA PRO A 90 -14.54 1.24 9.15
C PRO A 90 -13.28 1.94 8.63
N TYR A 91 -12.14 1.24 8.59
CA TYR A 91 -10.91 1.80 8.02
C TYR A 91 -10.95 1.86 6.50
N LEU A 92 -11.57 0.86 5.85
CA LEU A 92 -11.79 0.87 4.41
C LEU A 92 -12.75 1.98 3.99
N ASP A 93 -13.84 2.17 4.74
CA ASP A 93 -14.81 3.25 4.49
C ASP A 93 -14.15 4.63 4.63
N ARG A 94 -13.30 4.81 5.65
CA ARG A 94 -12.50 6.05 5.83
C ARG A 94 -11.53 6.25 4.66
N LEU A 95 -10.88 5.19 4.19
CA LEU A 95 -9.94 5.23 3.07
C LEU A 95 -10.62 5.67 1.77
N GLU A 96 -11.86 5.21 1.54
CA GLU A 96 -12.68 5.62 0.41
C GLU A 96 -13.12 7.07 0.50
N LEU A 97 -13.62 7.49 1.67
CA LEU A 97 -14.08 8.85 1.92
C LEU A 97 -12.97 9.89 1.70
N GLU A 98 -11.74 9.56 2.11
CA GLU A 98 -10.57 10.42 1.98
C GLU A 98 -9.94 10.38 0.56
N GLY A 99 -10.56 9.66 -0.40
CA GLY A 99 -10.10 9.58 -1.79
C GLY A 99 -8.85 8.72 -2.00
N GLY A 100 -8.49 7.89 -1.01
CA GLY A 100 -7.25 7.10 -0.97
C GLY A 100 -7.10 6.03 -2.05
N LEU A 101 -8.14 5.76 -2.84
CA LEU A 101 -8.10 4.81 -3.96
C LEU A 101 -7.78 5.46 -5.32
N GLY A 102 -7.81 6.79 -5.43
CA GLY A 102 -7.71 7.52 -6.70
C GLY A 102 -6.44 8.37 -6.91
N GLY A 103 -5.55 8.47 -5.91
CA GLY A 103 -4.49 9.50 -5.89
C GLY A 103 -3.04 9.02 -5.99
N ALA A 104 -2.76 7.75 -6.28
CA ALA A 104 -1.40 7.20 -6.31
C ALA A 104 -0.83 7.03 -7.74
N GLY A 105 -1.14 7.96 -8.64
CA GLY A 105 -0.70 7.89 -10.04
C GLY A 105 -0.19 9.23 -10.57
N ALA A 106 1.09 9.54 -10.30
CA ALA A 106 1.96 10.31 -11.21
C ALA A 106 3.40 10.28 -10.68
N GLY A 107 4.27 9.45 -11.29
CA GLY A 107 5.72 9.58 -11.19
C GLY A 107 6.51 8.27 -11.14
N ALA A 108 6.90 7.79 -12.34
CA ALA A 108 8.12 7.07 -12.72
C ALA A 108 8.50 5.76 -11.99
N GLY A 109 8.86 4.67 -12.67
CA GLY A 109 9.04 4.42 -14.09
C GLY A 109 9.26 2.93 -14.32
N ASP A 110 9.03 2.50 -15.56
CA ASP A 110 9.38 1.19 -16.09
C ASP A 110 10.79 0.76 -15.65
N ASP A 111 10.86 -0.25 -14.78
CA ASP A 111 12.05 -1.06 -14.58
C ASP A 111 12.04 -2.17 -15.64
N ALA A 112 12.20 -1.74 -16.90
CA ALA A 112 12.59 -2.62 -18.00
C ALA A 112 14.09 -2.90 -17.84
N GLY A 113 14.41 -3.86 -16.96
CA GLY A 113 15.73 -4.49 -16.90
C GLY A 113 15.98 -5.35 -18.15
N GLY A 114 16.18 -4.70 -19.30
CA GLY A 114 16.73 -5.30 -20.51
C GLY A 114 18.25 -5.28 -20.42
N ASP A 115 18.82 -6.42 -20.05
CA ASP A 115 20.24 -6.74 -20.10
C ASP A 115 20.77 -6.55 -21.54
N GLY A 116 21.60 -5.53 -21.73
CA GLY A 116 22.30 -5.23 -22.97
C GLY A 116 23.80 -5.39 -22.76
N GLY A 117 24.34 -6.53 -23.20
CA GLY A 117 25.76 -6.76 -23.40
C GLY A 117 25.97 -7.46 -24.74
N ASP A 118 26.29 -6.65 -25.76
CA ASP A 118 26.69 -7.03 -27.11
C ASP A 118 28.03 -7.82 -27.14
N ASP A 119 28.26 -8.43 -28.30
CA ASP A 119 29.52 -8.98 -28.86
C ASP A 119 29.95 -10.41 -28.50
N GLU A 120 29.66 -11.36 -29.41
CA GLU A 120 30.71 -11.85 -30.33
C GLU A 120 30.07 -12.63 -31.50
N GLN A 121 30.06 -12.02 -32.67
CA GLN A 121 29.89 -12.72 -33.94
C GLN A 121 31.18 -13.51 -34.24
N MET A 122 31.12 -14.84 -34.17
CA MET A 122 32.08 -15.70 -34.88
C MET A 122 31.36 -16.93 -35.45
N GLU A 123 30.90 -16.80 -36.69
CA GLU A 123 30.80 -17.92 -37.63
C GLU A 123 31.22 -17.43 -39.03
N THR A 124 32.47 -17.71 -39.41
CA THR A 124 32.81 -18.52 -40.58
C THR A 124 34.29 -18.88 -40.60
#